data_AF-X1EL71-F1
#
_entry.id   AF-X1EL71-F1
#
_cell.length_a   1.000
_cell.length_b   1.000
_cell.length_c   1.000
_cell.angle_alpha   90.00
_cell.angle_beta   90.00
_cell.angle_gamma   90.00
#
_symmetry.space_group_name_H-M   'P 1'
#
loop_
_entity.id
_entity.type
_entity.pdbx_description
1 polymer ?
#
loop_
_entity_poly.entity_id
_entity_poly.type
_entity_poly.pdbx_seq_one_letter_code
_entity_poly.pdbx_strand_id
1 'polypeptide(L)'
;MVSNGSTAFPSLFDILLPFLSSTSPFEIIFLNETVSELKEQIDKSVEAGFMKENPVAEYKNGDFSKENYSSFDLHRPFVDNIFLVSESGKKMFREPDLIDGWFDSGSMPYAQHHYPFSMKDPAFKNYYPADFIAEGVDQTRGWFL
;
A
#
# COMPACT_ATOMS: atom_id res chain seq x y z
N MET A 1 8.31 8.23 -33.19
CA MET A 1 9.20 8.76 -32.14
C MET A 1 8.32 9.59 -31.23
N VAL A 2 7.96 9.24 -30.00
CA VAL A 2 8.49 8.30 -29.00
C VAL A 2 7.26 7.57 -28.44
N SER A 3 7.27 6.23 -28.46
CA SER A 3 6.26 5.44 -27.75
C SER A 3 6.57 5.53 -26.26
N ASN A 4 5.94 6.48 -25.56
CA ASN A 4 5.90 6.43 -24.11
C ASN A 4 5.02 5.24 -23.75
N GLY A 5 5.66 4.09 -23.55
CA GLY A 5 5.06 2.97 -22.85
C GLY A 5 4.72 3.46 -21.46
N SER A 6 3.49 3.94 -21.30
CA SER A 6 2.83 4.02 -20.01
C SER A 6 2.98 2.62 -19.41
N THR A 7 3.88 2.48 -18.44
CA THR A 7 3.79 1.42 -17.46
C THR A 7 2.53 1.72 -16.67
N ALA A 8 1.38 1.41 -17.26
CA ALA A 8 0.15 1.26 -16.54
C ALA A 8 0.48 0.29 -15.41
N PHE A 9 0.40 0.76 -14.17
CA PHE A 9 0.28 -0.13 -13.04
C PHE A 9 -0.82 -1.13 -13.39
N PRO A 10 -0.56 -2.44 -13.36
CA PRO A 10 -1.61 -3.41 -13.63
C PRO A 10 -2.72 -3.15 -12.60
N SER A 11 -3.91 -2.83 -13.10
CA SER A 11 -5.18 -2.65 -12.38
C SER A 11 -5.10 -2.85 -10.86
N LEU A 12 -5.04 -1.74 -10.11
CA LEU A 12 -5.25 -1.71 -8.67
C LEU A 12 -6.73 -2.09 -8.42
N PHE A 13 -6.99 -3.36 -8.15
CA PHE A 13 -8.20 -3.76 -7.48
C PHE A 13 -7.82 -4.07 -6.04
N ASP A 14 -8.52 -3.42 -5.12
CA ASP A 14 -8.58 -3.74 -3.69
C ASP A 14 -7.39 -3.27 -2.83
N ILE A 15 -7.24 -1.94 -2.67
CA ILE A 15 -6.39 -1.40 -1.59
C ILE A 15 -6.97 -1.85 -0.25
N LEU A 16 -6.13 -2.43 0.59
CA LEU A 16 -6.51 -2.96 1.90
C LEU A 16 -6.37 -1.88 2.96
N LEU A 17 -7.19 -1.97 4.01
CA LEU A 17 -7.03 -1.13 5.18
C LEU A 17 -5.68 -1.42 5.86
N PRO A 18 -4.81 -0.41 6.08
CA PRO A 18 -3.46 -0.61 6.61
C PRO A 18 -3.44 -0.75 8.13
N PHE A 19 -4.43 -1.43 8.72
CA PHE A 19 -4.46 -1.71 10.15
C PHE A 19 -4.82 -3.15 10.46
N LEU A 20 -4.32 -3.61 11.61
CA LEU A 20 -4.64 -4.92 12.15
C LEU A 20 -5.14 -4.77 13.59
N SER A 21 -5.99 -5.71 14.02
CA SER A 21 -6.54 -5.75 15.37
C SER A 21 -6.35 -7.10 16.07
N SER A 22 -6.32 -7.09 17.41
CA SER A 22 -6.40 -8.27 18.26
C SER A 22 -7.75 -8.35 18.95
N THR A 23 -8.16 -9.55 19.38
CA THR A 23 -9.49 -9.76 20.00
C THR A 23 -9.48 -9.62 21.53
N SER A 24 -8.40 -9.98 22.22
CA SER A 24 -8.31 -9.89 23.68
C SER A 24 -6.87 -9.83 24.21
N PRO A 25 -6.43 -8.70 24.81
CA PRO A 25 -7.10 -7.39 24.78
C PRO A 25 -7.33 -6.90 23.34
N PHE A 26 -8.28 -5.99 23.16
CA PHE A 26 -8.48 -5.33 21.87
C PHE A 26 -7.42 -4.24 21.68
N GLU A 27 -6.54 -4.46 20.71
CA GLU A 27 -5.47 -3.54 20.33
C GLU A 27 -5.54 -3.34 18.81
N ILE A 28 -5.13 -2.17 18.34
CA ILE A 28 -5.05 -1.83 16.91
C ILE A 28 -3.65 -1.30 16.62
N ILE A 29 -3.06 -1.74 15.51
CA ILE A 29 -1.84 -1.17 14.95
C ILE A 29 -2.16 -0.63 13.57
N PHE A 30 -1.76 0.62 13.30
CA PHE A 30 -1.76 1.22 11.98
C PHE A 30 -0.35 1.13 11.40
N LEU A 31 -0.23 0.62 10.18
CA LEU A 31 1.02 0.63 9.43
C LEU A 31 1.13 1.97 8.69
N ASN A 32 2.32 2.55 8.63
CA ASN A 32 2.59 3.80 7.94
C ASN A 32 2.79 3.60 6.42
N GLU A 33 2.07 2.64 5.83
CA GLU A 33 2.00 2.38 4.39
C GLU A 33 3.34 2.09 3.70
N THR A 34 4.36 1.62 4.45
CA THR A 34 5.64 1.20 3.87
C THR A 34 5.85 -0.31 3.92
N VAL A 35 6.40 -0.86 2.84
CA VAL A 35 6.81 -2.28 2.79
C VAL A 35 7.96 -2.57 3.76
N SER A 36 8.80 -1.57 4.06
CA SER A 36 9.89 -1.72 5.05
C SER A 36 9.35 -1.98 6.45
N GLU A 37 8.36 -1.19 6.90
CA GLU A 37 7.73 -1.40 8.20
C GLU A 37 6.98 -2.74 8.23
N LEU A 38 6.23 -3.06 7.17
CA LEU A 38 5.54 -4.34 7.07
C LEU A 38 6.51 -5.52 7.21
N LYS A 39 7.66 -5.46 6.53
CA LYS A 39 8.72 -6.47 6.62
C LYS A 39 9.18 -6.67 8.06
N GLU A 40 9.52 -5.58 8.75
CA GLU A 40 9.96 -5.63 10.15
C GLU A 40 8.89 -6.20 11.10
N GLN A 41 7.62 -5.87 10.88
CA GLN A 41 6.54 -6.39 11.72
C GLN A 41 6.27 -7.87 11.46
N ILE A 42 6.42 -8.34 10.21
CA ILE A 42 6.30 -9.77 9.90
C ILE A 42 7.48 -10.54 10.50
N ASP A 43 8.70 -10.01 10.48
CA ASP A 43 9.85 -10.65 11.12
C ASP A 43 9.60 -10.90 12.61
N LYS A 44 9.07 -9.90 13.34
CA LYS A 44 8.63 -10.07 14.74
C LYS A 44 7.55 -11.15 14.90
N SER A 45 6.64 -11.24 13.93
CA SER A 45 5.58 -12.25 13.94
C SER A 45 6.11 -13.68 13.68
N VAL A 46 7.15 -13.81 12.85
CA VAL A 46 7.88 -15.07 12.65
C VAL A 46 8.60 -15.46 13.93
N GLU A 47 9.30 -14.52 14.58
CA GLU A 47 9.96 -14.76 15.88
C GLU A 47 8.97 -15.18 16.97
N ALA A 48 7.77 -14.58 16.99
CA ALA A 48 6.68 -14.94 17.90
C ALA A 48 5.99 -16.28 17.55
N GLY A 49 6.31 -16.88 16.38
CA GLY A 49 5.75 -18.15 15.93
C GLY A 49 4.34 -18.06 15.33
N PHE A 50 3.84 -16.86 15.01
CA PHE A 50 2.54 -16.68 14.35
C PHE A 50 2.61 -16.81 12.83
N MET A 51 3.80 -16.63 12.26
CA MET A 51 4.13 -16.78 10.84
C MET A 51 5.24 -17.82 10.67
N LYS A 52 5.24 -18.55 9.54
CA LYS A 52 6.30 -19.51 9.22
C LYS A 52 7.51 -18.86 8.54
N GLU A 53 7.23 -17.90 7.68
CA GLU A 53 8.22 -17.17 6.88
C GLU A 53 7.71 -15.76 6.58
N ASN A 54 8.61 -14.89 6.15
CA ASN A 54 8.30 -13.53 5.76
C ASN A 54 8.16 -13.44 4.23
N PRO A 55 6.95 -13.24 3.66
CA PRO A 55 6.74 -13.17 2.22
C PRO A 55 7.36 -11.93 1.56
N VAL A 56 7.78 -10.93 2.34
CA VAL A 56 8.47 -9.72 1.86
C VAL A 56 9.96 -9.73 2.24
N ALA A 57 10.53 -10.90 2.57
CA ALA A 57 11.94 -11.02 2.99
C ALA A 57 12.94 -10.47 1.95
N GLU A 58 12.65 -10.68 0.66
CA GLU A 58 13.53 -10.27 -0.44
C GLU A 58 13.45 -8.78 -0.77
N TYR A 59 12.42 -8.07 -0.27
CA TYR A 59 12.26 -6.64 -0.50
C TYR A 59 13.45 -5.84 0.03
N LYS A 60 13.95 -4.94 -0.80
CA LYS A 60 15.05 -4.02 -0.51
C LYS A 60 14.53 -2.59 -0.44
N ASN A 61 14.69 -1.96 0.72
CA ASN A 61 14.31 -0.57 0.89
C ASN A 61 15.19 0.36 0.03
N GLY A 62 14.58 1.34 -0.64
CA GLY A 62 15.25 2.28 -1.54
C GLY A 62 15.52 1.76 -2.95
N ASP A 63 15.22 0.49 -3.24
CA ASP A 63 15.25 -0.06 -4.59
C ASP A 63 13.87 0.07 -5.23
N PHE A 64 13.70 1.07 -6.11
CA PHE A 64 12.44 1.34 -6.80
C PHE A 64 12.30 0.60 -8.14
N SER A 65 13.12 -0.44 -8.38
CA SER A 65 13.03 -1.28 -9.58
C SER A 65 11.76 -2.13 -9.59
N LYS A 66 11.29 -2.47 -10.79
CA LYS A 66 10.13 -3.34 -10.97
C LYS A 66 10.40 -4.72 -10.37
N GLU A 67 11.62 -5.21 -10.48
CA GLU A 67 12.05 -6.51 -9.99
C GLU A 67 11.88 -6.61 -8.47
N ASN A 68 12.27 -5.57 -7.72
CA ASN A 68 12.12 -5.52 -6.26
C ASN A 68 10.63 -5.54 -5.83
N TYR A 69 9.75 -4.86 -6.58
CA TYR A 69 8.30 -4.84 -6.29
C TYR A 69 7.53 -6.04 -6.87
N SER A 70 8.17 -6.85 -7.71
CA SER A 70 7.58 -8.10 -8.24
C SER A 70 7.94 -9.32 -7.37
N SER A 71 8.77 -9.15 -6.33
CA SER A 71 9.19 -10.25 -5.46
C SER A 71 8.16 -10.62 -4.39
N PHE A 72 7.07 -9.87 -4.27
CA PHE A 72 5.99 -10.11 -3.31
C PHE A 72 4.64 -9.62 -3.87
N ASP A 73 3.54 -10.10 -3.28
CA ASP A 73 2.19 -9.69 -3.64
C ASP A 73 1.39 -9.36 -2.36
N LEU A 74 0.93 -8.10 -2.26
CA LEU A 74 0.11 -7.62 -1.13
C LEU A 74 -1.39 -7.65 -1.43
N HIS A 75 -1.82 -8.29 -2.53
CA HIS A 75 -3.23 -8.46 -2.83
C HIS A 75 -3.81 -9.69 -2.11
N ARG A 76 -5.14 -9.76 -2.10
CA ARG A 76 -5.85 -10.97 -1.70
C ARG A 76 -5.60 -12.09 -2.72
N PRO A 77 -5.49 -13.35 -2.27
CA PRO A 77 -5.66 -13.83 -0.90
C PRO A 77 -4.37 -13.83 -0.05
N PHE A 78 -3.23 -13.40 -0.60
CA PHE A 78 -1.92 -13.58 0.03
C PHE A 78 -1.80 -12.82 1.34
N VAL A 79 -2.20 -11.55 1.32
CA VAL A 79 -2.22 -10.65 2.49
C VAL A 79 -3.13 -11.11 3.63
N ASP A 80 -4.17 -11.90 3.34
CA ASP A 80 -5.10 -12.46 4.35
C ASP A 80 -4.39 -13.44 5.29
N ASN A 81 -3.25 -13.97 4.84
CA ASN A 81 -2.42 -14.90 5.60
C ASN A 81 -1.23 -14.22 6.30
N ILE A 82 -1.17 -12.88 6.28
CA ILE A 82 -0.20 -12.12 7.04
C ILE A 82 -0.78 -11.83 8.43
N PHE A 83 -0.10 -12.31 9.46
CA PHE A 83 -0.44 -12.03 10.85
C PHE A 83 0.69 -11.23 11.49
N LEU A 84 0.34 -10.24 12.30
CA LEU A 84 1.32 -9.48 13.07
C LEU A 84 1.22 -9.82 14.56
N VAL A 85 2.18 -9.31 15.32
CA VAL A 85 2.21 -9.42 16.78
C VAL A 85 2.03 -8.05 17.40
N SER A 86 1.13 -7.95 18.37
CA SER A 86 0.86 -6.71 19.10
C SER A 86 1.95 -6.42 20.14
N GLU A 87 1.95 -5.21 20.71
CA GLU A 87 2.90 -4.85 21.77
C GLU A 87 2.79 -5.77 23.01
N SER A 88 1.58 -6.27 23.29
CA SER A 88 1.34 -7.25 24.36
C SER A 88 1.58 -8.70 23.95
N GLY A 89 2.13 -8.94 22.75
CA GLY A 89 2.47 -10.27 22.23
C GLY A 89 1.28 -11.04 21.67
N LYS A 90 0.17 -10.38 21.36
CA LYS A 90 -1.03 -11.05 20.81
C LYS A 90 -0.98 -11.12 19.29
N LYS A 91 -1.55 -12.21 18.75
CA LYS A 91 -1.72 -12.36 17.31
C LYS A 91 -2.76 -11.35 16.81
N MET A 92 -2.41 -10.65 15.74
CA MET A 92 -3.26 -9.63 15.12
C MET A 92 -3.71 -10.07 13.72
N PHE A 93 -4.90 -9.63 13.33
CA PHE A 93 -5.54 -9.93 12.06
C PHE A 93 -5.87 -8.63 11.34
N ARG A 94 -5.69 -8.61 10.02
CA ARG A 94 -6.20 -7.50 9.21
C ARG A 94 -7.72 -7.47 9.24
N GLU A 95 -8.27 -6.27 9.07
CA GLU A 95 -9.69 -6.12 8.73
C GLU A 95 -9.91 -6.64 7.29
N PRO A 96 -10.83 -7.59 7.03
CA PRO A 96 -11.14 -8.10 5.69
C PRO A 96 -11.53 -7.03 4.66
N ASP A 97 -12.11 -5.92 5.11
CA ASP A 97 -12.65 -4.85 4.27
C ASP A 97 -11.59 -4.19 3.38
N LEU A 98 -12.09 -3.65 2.26
CA LEU A 98 -11.32 -2.96 1.24
C LEU A 98 -11.63 -1.48 1.29
N ILE A 99 -10.65 -0.67 0.92
CA ILE A 99 -10.84 0.76 0.71
C ILE A 99 -11.72 0.97 -0.54
N ASP A 100 -12.59 1.95 -0.47
CA ASP A 100 -13.47 2.34 -1.58
C ASP A 100 -12.67 2.79 -2.82
N GLY A 101 -13.15 2.45 -4.02
CA GLY A 101 -12.44 2.73 -5.27
C GLY A 101 -12.24 4.22 -5.57
N TRP A 102 -13.06 5.11 -5.00
CA TRP A 102 -12.86 6.55 -5.14
C TRP A 102 -11.62 7.02 -4.40
N PHE A 103 -11.26 6.41 -3.28
CA PHE A 103 -10.01 6.72 -2.57
C PHE A 103 -8.79 6.40 -3.44
N ASP A 104 -8.78 5.25 -4.13
CA ASP A 104 -7.70 4.90 -5.06
C ASP A 104 -7.58 5.97 -6.17
N SER A 105 -8.70 6.32 -6.79
CA SER A 105 -8.73 7.37 -7.82
C SER A 105 -8.30 8.75 -7.32
N GLY A 106 -8.70 9.12 -6.09
CA GLY A 106 -8.35 10.39 -5.47
C GLY A 106 -6.87 10.46 -5.06
N SER A 107 -6.25 9.31 -4.78
CA SER A 107 -4.83 9.21 -4.45
C SER A 107 -3.89 9.37 -5.66
N MET A 108 -4.45 9.25 -6.89
CA MET A 108 -3.71 9.28 -8.16
C MET A 108 -2.65 10.37 -8.27
N PRO A 109 -2.89 11.66 -7.89
CA PRO A 109 -1.90 12.72 -8.04
C PRO A 109 -0.56 12.40 -7.35
N TYR A 110 -0.59 11.67 -6.23
CA TYR A 110 0.58 11.28 -5.44
C TYR A 110 1.06 9.86 -5.80
N ALA A 111 0.13 8.91 -5.87
CA ALA A 111 0.42 7.48 -6.02
C ALA A 111 1.14 7.16 -7.35
N GLN A 112 0.75 7.83 -8.45
CA GLN A 112 1.35 7.61 -9.79
C GLN A 112 2.85 7.90 -9.83
N HIS A 113 3.33 8.73 -8.90
CA HIS A 113 4.71 9.18 -8.79
C HIS A 113 5.45 8.56 -7.62
N HIS A 114 4.79 7.64 -6.90
CA HIS A 114 5.30 6.99 -5.70
C HIS A 114 5.86 8.03 -4.71
N TYR A 115 5.15 9.16 -4.60
CA TYR A 115 5.39 10.19 -3.60
C TYR A 115 4.93 9.69 -2.22
N PRO A 116 5.65 9.98 -1.12
CA PRO A 116 6.85 10.81 -1.01
C PRO A 116 8.19 10.04 -1.16
N PHE A 117 8.14 8.79 -1.63
CA PHE A 117 9.29 7.88 -1.59
C PHE A 117 10.28 8.14 -2.72
N SER A 118 9.92 7.87 -3.98
CA SER A 118 10.82 8.06 -5.13
C SER A 118 10.83 9.49 -5.65
N MET A 119 9.68 10.16 -5.63
CA MET A 119 9.58 11.58 -6.00
C MET A 119 9.61 12.47 -4.76
N LYS A 120 10.47 13.49 -4.78
CA LYS A 120 10.63 14.47 -3.69
C LYS A 120 10.00 15.81 -4.05
N ASP A 121 9.70 16.62 -3.03
CA ASP A 121 8.93 17.88 -3.12
C ASP A 121 9.28 18.82 -4.27
N PRO A 122 10.56 19.11 -4.60
CA PRO A 122 10.84 20.05 -5.69
C PRO A 122 10.37 19.54 -7.05
N ALA A 123 10.43 18.22 -7.27
CA ALA A 123 9.99 17.60 -8.52
C ALA A 123 8.47 17.43 -8.55
N PHE A 124 7.87 17.07 -7.41
CA PHE A 124 6.43 16.85 -7.29
C PHE A 124 5.61 18.13 -7.59
N LYS A 125 6.15 19.30 -7.24
CA LYS A 125 5.53 20.61 -7.54
C LYS A 125 5.30 20.90 -9.03
N ASN A 126 5.97 20.18 -9.93
CA ASN A 126 5.73 20.32 -11.37
C ASN A 126 4.52 19.51 -11.85
N TYR A 127 4.03 18.57 -11.04
CA TYR A 127 2.91 17.68 -11.35
C TYR A 127 1.68 17.98 -10.49
N TYR A 128 1.88 18.63 -9.34
CA TYR A 128 0.82 19.02 -8.42
C TYR A 128 0.97 20.49 -7.99
N PRO A 129 -0.12 21.29 -8.04
CA PRO A 129 -1.46 20.95 -8.54
C PRO A 129 -1.51 20.85 -10.07
N ALA A 130 -2.42 20.03 -10.62
CA ALA A 130 -2.65 19.95 -12.06
C ALA A 130 -3.30 21.24 -12.59
N ASP A 131 -2.91 21.67 -13.80
CA ASP A 131 -3.45 22.90 -14.42
C ASP A 131 -4.88 22.72 -14.94
N PHE A 132 -5.24 21.51 -15.37
CA PHE A 132 -6.54 21.22 -15.97
C PHE A 132 -6.91 19.74 -15.83
N ILE A 133 -8.18 19.49 -15.52
CA ILE A 133 -8.80 18.17 -15.51
C ILE A 133 -10.15 18.30 -16.23
N ALA A 134 -10.47 17.36 -17.12
CA ALA A 134 -11.74 17.32 -17.84
C ALA A 134 -12.35 15.93 -17.78
N GLU A 135 -13.50 15.83 -17.09
CA GLU A 135 -14.27 14.61 -16.94
C GLU A 135 -15.78 14.88 -17.11
N GLY A 136 -16.58 13.82 -17.16
CA GLY A 136 -18.04 13.90 -17.21
C GLY A 136 -18.66 14.53 -15.95
N VAL A 137 -19.90 15.03 -16.09
CA VAL A 137 -20.65 15.65 -14.97
C VAL A 137 -20.92 14.67 -13.83
N ASP A 138 -20.94 13.37 -14.11
CA ASP A 138 -21.07 12.29 -13.12
C ASP A 138 -19.93 12.29 -12.11
N GLN A 139 -18.73 12.77 -12.46
CA GLN A 139 -17.59 12.86 -11.54
C GLN A 139 -17.77 13.89 -10.42
N THR A 140 -18.80 14.76 -10.49
CA THR A 140 -19.18 15.66 -9.37
C THR A 140 -19.66 14.93 -8.12
N ARG A 141 -19.93 13.62 -8.22
CA ARG A 141 -20.26 12.74 -7.10
C ARG A 141 -19.28 11.57 -6.95
N GLY A 142 -18.16 11.64 -7.67
CA GLY A 142 -17.10 10.64 -7.67
C GLY A 142 -15.76 11.34 -7.46
N TRP A 143 -14.88 11.27 -8.46
CA TRP A 143 -13.48 11.67 -8.35
C TRP A 143 -13.22 13.14 -7.97
N PHE A 144 -14.17 14.06 -8.21
CA PHE A 144 -14.02 15.46 -7.80
C PHE A 144 -14.38 15.76 -6.34
N LEU A 145 -14.91 14.77 -5.59
CA LEU A 145 -15.18 14.86 -4.15
C LEU A 145 -13.98 14.41 -3.32
#